data_AF-A0A0Q6Z0Q6-F1
#
_entry.id   AF-A0A0Q6Z0Q6-F1
#
_cell.length_a   1.000
_cell.length_b   1.000
_cell.length_c   1.000
_cell.angle_alpha   90.00
_cell.angle_beta   90.00
_cell.angle_gamma   90.00
#
_symmetry.space_group_name_H-M   'P 1'
#
loop_
_entity.id
_entity.type
_entity.pdbx_description
1 polymer ?
#
loop_
_entity_poly.entity_id
_entity_poly.type
_entity_poly.pdbx_seq_one_letter_code
_entity_poly.pdbx_strand_id
1 'polypeptide(L)'
;MPYSRSSRVERDIAGGRQCFLVTDNWDDYSYKTAFSLIYLDGDGTRHDIGAVKIMQRNMRHGYTQVEDGFAALGPEYASLGQSQEYYENLIAVDEEDRIAIFEALQDVVWNDDIFAAVQNETAFETSLLRSVSARELTKLRTIAHEQAMLTPFHFRYKFPESDDAVIEVQVTPDAVPPTNIHAIIGRNGVGKTTLLRSISTLLRVGRKRSLGRLTFITDDDELNGEEGFANLVTVAFSAFDEFDPAIPNDGTATGLQYAYIGLKKNVRLKSGRHEARNKTTADLRTDFVASTLKCLRSSRKPRWRSAMRILESDPLFAALRLERLADLPQDDFENTAVQLFDAASSGHKIVLLTMTRLVELVSERTLVLIDEPEAHLHPPLAASFVRALSGLLAQRNGVAILATHSPVIAQEVPSNCVSLFFRDGASIGIERPEVETFAENVGLLTREIFRVEFTASGYHALISDVVSRSNTVDQALATFEDHIGAEGRALVRALWEER
;
A
#
# COMPACT_ATOMS: atom_id res chain seq x y z
N MET A 1 7.87 -27.72 22.23
CA MET A 1 8.61 -26.68 21.50
C MET A 1 10.07 -26.73 21.89
N PRO A 2 11.06 -26.83 21.00
CA PRO A 2 12.45 -26.54 21.32
C PRO A 2 12.80 -25.07 20.99
N TYR A 3 13.40 -24.36 21.95
CA TYR A 3 13.88 -22.98 21.88
C TYR A 3 15.41 -22.99 21.78
N SER A 4 15.97 -22.21 20.86
CA SER A 4 17.42 -22.14 20.60
C SER A 4 17.89 -20.68 20.54
N ARG A 5 18.93 -20.38 21.31
CA ARG A 5 19.58 -19.05 21.39
C ARG A 5 20.50 -18.70 20.21
N SER A 6 20.48 -19.45 19.10
CA SER A 6 21.43 -19.24 18.01
C SER A 6 20.81 -19.35 16.62
N SER A 7 21.15 -18.39 15.75
CA SER A 7 20.71 -18.24 14.35
C SER A 7 21.27 -19.32 13.39
N ARG A 8 21.58 -20.52 13.88
CA ARG A 8 22.12 -21.64 13.10
C ARG A 8 21.55 -22.97 13.60
N VAL A 9 20.31 -23.25 13.24
CA VAL A 9 19.79 -24.62 13.17
C VAL A 9 19.03 -24.77 11.85
N GLU A 10 19.78 -24.92 10.76
CA GLU A 10 19.27 -25.34 9.45
C GLU A 10 19.77 -26.76 9.12
N ARG A 11 19.88 -27.63 10.14
CA ARG A 11 20.28 -29.02 9.91
C ARG A 11 19.38 -29.99 10.67
N ASP A 12 18.67 -30.79 9.88
CA ASP A 12 17.88 -31.97 10.22
C ASP A 12 16.76 -31.77 11.24
N ILE A 13 15.67 -31.13 10.81
CA ILE A 13 14.37 -31.26 11.49
C ILE A 13 13.62 -32.39 10.78
N ALA A 14 13.76 -33.60 11.30
CA ALA A 14 12.95 -34.74 10.89
C ALA A 14 11.47 -34.48 11.26
N GLY A 15 10.57 -34.74 10.31
CA GLY A 15 9.16 -34.33 10.30
C GLY A 15 8.42 -34.46 11.63
N GLY A 16 7.81 -33.35 12.05
CA GLY A 16 6.90 -33.27 13.18
C GLY A 16 6.39 -31.84 13.36
N ARG A 17 5.13 -31.70 13.76
CA ARG A 17 4.48 -30.41 14.07
C ARG A 17 5.26 -29.70 15.19
N GLN A 18 5.88 -28.58 14.88
CA GLN A 18 6.73 -27.87 15.85
C GLN A 18 6.62 -26.35 15.71
N CYS A 19 6.55 -25.67 16.85
CA CYS A 19 6.67 -24.22 16.94
C CYS A 19 8.05 -23.83 17.49
N PHE A 20 8.60 -22.75 16.94
CA PHE A 20 9.84 -22.13 17.37
C PHE A 20 9.57 -20.68 17.75
N LEU A 21 9.97 -20.29 18.95
CA LEU A 21 10.03 -18.90 19.38
C LEU A 21 11.46 -18.40 19.21
N VAL A 22 11.67 -17.53 18.24
CA VAL A 22 12.99 -16.97 17.94
C VAL A 22 13.09 -15.58 18.56
N THR A 23 14.08 -15.35 19.43
CA THR A 23 14.36 -14.01 19.96
C THR A 23 15.08 -13.18 18.91
N ASP A 24 14.58 -11.97 18.65
CA ASP A 24 15.34 -10.96 17.93
C ASP A 24 16.27 -10.25 18.92
N ASN A 25 17.58 -10.19 18.65
CA ASN A 25 18.57 -9.62 19.57
C ASN A 25 18.57 -8.08 19.57
N TRP A 26 17.50 -7.46 19.11
CA TRP A 26 17.34 -6.01 18.98
C TRP A 26 16.28 -5.50 19.95
N ASP A 27 16.70 -5.20 21.19
CA ASP A 27 16.14 -4.06 21.95
C ASP A 27 16.89 -3.76 23.25
N ASP A 28 17.07 -2.46 23.47
CA ASP A 28 17.73 -1.85 24.62
C ASP A 28 16.65 -1.12 25.45
N TYR A 29 15.84 -1.80 26.30
CA TYR A 29 15.08 -1.20 27.43
C TYR A 29 14.46 -2.31 28.34
N SER A 30 13.85 -1.90 29.47
CA SER A 30 13.62 -2.67 30.71
C SER A 30 12.87 -4.03 30.68
N TYR A 31 12.12 -4.36 29.63
CA TYR A 31 11.42 -5.66 29.46
C TYR A 31 11.75 -6.28 28.11
N LYS A 32 12.15 -7.56 28.10
CA LYS A 32 12.42 -8.33 26.87
C LYS A 32 11.43 -9.47 26.73
N THR A 33 10.29 -9.17 26.10
CA THR A 33 9.12 -10.03 25.94
C THR A 33 8.88 -10.46 24.49
N ALA A 34 9.66 -9.97 23.52
CA ALA A 34 9.40 -10.13 22.09
C ALA A 34 10.05 -11.38 21.48
N PHE A 35 9.25 -12.11 20.71
CA PHE A 35 9.65 -13.31 19.97
C PHE A 35 9.06 -13.25 18.56
N SER A 36 9.66 -13.99 17.61
CA SER A 36 9.06 -14.33 16.32
C SER A 36 8.65 -15.79 16.35
N LEU A 37 7.39 -16.08 16.07
CA LEU A 37 6.83 -17.43 16.02
C LEU A 37 6.98 -17.99 14.59
N ILE A 38 7.59 -19.17 14.50
CA ILE A 38 7.67 -19.99 13.28
C ILE A 38 7.01 -21.32 13.56
N TYR A 39 6.16 -21.79 12.66
CA TYR A 39 5.49 -23.09 12.75
C TYR A 39 5.93 -23.99 11.58
N LEU A 40 6.28 -25.23 11.89
CA LEU A 40 6.47 -26.31 10.93
C LEU A 40 5.28 -27.25 11.04
N ASP A 41 4.57 -27.46 9.94
CA ASP A 41 3.41 -28.37 9.92
C ASP A 41 3.82 -29.85 9.82
N GLY A 42 2.82 -30.73 9.74
CA GLY A 42 3.02 -32.17 9.65
C GLY A 42 3.82 -32.62 8.42
N ASP A 43 3.79 -31.83 7.34
CA ASP A 43 4.54 -32.08 6.10
C ASP A 43 5.95 -31.44 6.14
N GLY A 44 6.28 -30.73 7.23
CA GLY A 44 7.53 -29.99 7.38
C GLY A 44 7.55 -28.65 6.64
N THR A 45 6.40 -28.17 6.16
CA THR A 45 6.29 -26.85 5.53
C THR A 45 6.44 -25.76 6.58
N ARG A 46 7.26 -24.76 6.27
CA ARG A 46 7.52 -23.63 7.15
C ARG A 46 6.52 -22.50 6.95
N HIS A 47 5.88 -22.11 8.05
CA HIS A 47 4.97 -20.97 8.17
C HIS A 47 5.59 -19.92 9.10
N ASP A 48 5.88 -18.74 8.57
CA ASP A 48 6.40 -17.63 9.36
C ASP A 48 5.20 -16.88 9.99
N ILE A 49 4.79 -17.28 11.21
CA ILE A 49 3.58 -16.74 11.85
C ILE A 49 3.74 -15.26 12.21
N GLY A 50 4.87 -14.87 12.80
CA GLY A 50 5.22 -13.47 13.02
C GLY A 50 5.48 -13.10 14.48
N ALA A 51 5.52 -11.80 14.77
CA ALA A 51 5.93 -11.30 16.07
C ALA A 51 4.86 -11.49 17.15
N VAL A 52 5.27 -12.04 18.30
CA VAL A 52 4.46 -12.24 19.50
C VAL A 52 5.21 -11.72 20.72
N LYS A 53 4.51 -11.05 21.63
CA LYS A 53 5.08 -10.72 22.95
C LYS A 53 4.50 -11.63 24.00
N ILE A 54 5.36 -12.12 24.89
CA ILE A 54 5.00 -13.03 25.98
C ILE A 54 5.45 -12.39 27.30
N MET A 55 4.50 -12.17 28.21
CA MET A 55 4.78 -11.68 29.56
C MET A 55 4.54 -12.78 30.60
N GLN A 56 5.13 -12.58 31.78
CA GLN A 56 4.81 -13.32 32.99
C GLN A 56 4.09 -12.39 33.98
N ARG A 57 3.11 -12.91 34.71
CA ARG A 57 2.34 -12.17 35.70
C ARG A 57 3.22 -11.64 36.82
N ASN A 58 2.91 -10.46 37.33
CA ASN A 58 3.65 -9.75 38.39
C ASN A 58 5.11 -9.43 38.04
N MET A 59 5.50 -9.50 36.76
CA MET A 59 6.85 -9.19 36.35
C MET A 59 7.14 -7.70 36.55
N ARG A 60 8.18 -7.41 37.34
CA ARG A 60 8.58 -6.03 37.62
C ARG A 60 9.50 -5.48 36.53
N HIS A 61 10.60 -6.16 36.20
CA HIS A 61 11.58 -5.77 35.15
C HIS A 61 12.29 -7.05 34.64
N GLY A 62 12.84 -7.09 33.41
CA GLY A 62 13.76 -8.15 32.96
C GLY A 62 13.32 -8.98 31.74
N TYR A 63 13.87 -10.20 31.61
CA TYR A 63 13.56 -11.16 30.53
C TYR A 63 12.39 -12.04 30.93
N THR A 64 11.45 -12.29 30.02
CA THR A 64 10.49 -13.39 30.21
C THR A 64 11.28 -14.69 30.19
N GLN A 65 11.31 -15.40 31.33
CA GLN A 65 11.96 -16.69 31.41
C GLN A 65 11.02 -17.73 30.82
N VAL A 66 11.27 -18.10 29.57
CA VAL A 66 10.65 -19.24 28.91
C VAL A 66 11.69 -20.35 28.83
N GLU A 67 11.33 -21.58 29.19
CA GLU A 67 12.24 -22.71 29.15
C GLU A 67 12.72 -23.00 27.72
N ASP A 68 13.89 -23.64 27.60
CA ASP A 68 14.45 -24.08 26.31
C ASP A 68 13.54 -25.10 25.58
N GLY A 69 12.48 -25.57 26.24
CA GLY A 69 11.35 -26.14 25.56
C GLY A 69 10.14 -26.46 26.44
N PHE A 70 8.94 -26.27 25.92
CA PHE A 70 7.69 -26.47 26.66
C PHE A 70 6.60 -27.06 25.77
N ALA A 71 5.61 -27.73 26.37
CA ALA A 71 4.40 -28.17 25.68
C ALA A 71 3.36 -27.03 25.62
N ALA A 72 3.17 -26.33 26.74
CA ALA A 72 2.35 -25.14 26.87
C ALA A 72 2.95 -24.22 27.94
N LEU A 73 2.73 -22.92 27.81
CA LEU A 73 3.03 -21.95 28.86
C LEU A 73 2.04 -22.13 30.02
N GLY A 74 2.54 -21.96 31.24
CA GLY A 74 1.74 -22.00 32.45
C GLY A 74 0.74 -20.83 32.56
N PRO A 75 -0.25 -20.91 33.48
CA PRO A 75 -1.28 -19.88 33.68
C PRO A 75 -0.74 -18.53 34.20
N GLU A 76 0.54 -18.49 34.57
CA GLU A 76 1.27 -17.28 34.93
C GLU A 76 1.81 -16.51 33.72
N TYR A 77 1.63 -17.02 32.50
CA TYR A 77 2.03 -16.34 31.27
C TYR A 77 0.82 -15.83 30.49
N ALA A 78 1.06 -14.81 29.67
CA ALA A 78 0.10 -14.34 28.69
C ALA A 78 0.86 -13.86 27.45
N SER A 79 0.29 -14.09 26.27
CA SER A 79 0.86 -13.63 25.01
C SER A 79 -0.09 -12.77 24.19
N LEU A 80 0.49 -11.93 23.33
CA LEU A 80 -0.24 -11.10 22.39
C LEU A 80 0.54 -11.01 21.07
N GLY A 81 -0.08 -11.49 19.99
CA GLY A 81 0.36 -11.25 18.62
C GLY A 81 0.46 -9.75 18.33
N GLN A 82 1.53 -9.32 17.69
CA GLN A 82 1.85 -7.90 17.52
C GLN A 82 1.35 -7.28 16.21
N SER A 83 0.59 -8.04 15.41
CA SER A 83 0.01 -7.58 14.14
C SER A 83 -1.22 -8.38 13.73
N GLN A 84 -2.08 -7.79 12.89
CA GLN A 84 -3.15 -8.51 12.20
C GLN A 84 -2.63 -9.73 11.43
N GLU A 85 -1.45 -9.59 10.82
CA GLU A 85 -0.82 -10.67 10.06
C GLU A 85 -0.54 -11.91 10.93
N TYR A 86 -0.16 -11.73 12.20
CA TYR A 86 0.07 -12.84 13.12
C TYR A 86 -1.16 -13.75 13.23
N TYR A 87 -2.33 -13.15 13.45
CA TYR A 87 -3.58 -13.90 13.60
C TYR A 87 -4.08 -14.46 12.26
N GLU A 88 -3.89 -13.74 11.14
CA GLU A 88 -4.21 -14.29 9.82
C GLU A 88 -3.33 -15.46 9.42
N ASN A 89 -2.04 -15.42 9.77
CA ASN A 89 -1.12 -16.52 9.55
C ASN A 89 -1.52 -17.74 10.37
N LEU A 90 -1.95 -17.56 11.62
CA LEU A 90 -2.53 -18.63 12.43
C LEU A 90 -3.84 -19.15 11.85
N ILE A 91 -4.71 -18.28 11.32
CA ILE A 91 -5.96 -18.69 10.68
C ILE A 91 -5.73 -19.56 9.44
N ALA A 92 -4.65 -19.30 8.71
CA ALA A 92 -4.26 -20.09 7.54
C ALA A 92 -3.66 -21.47 7.89
N VAL A 93 -3.32 -21.71 9.16
CA VAL A 93 -2.94 -23.03 9.67
C VAL A 93 -4.19 -23.87 9.93
N ASP A 94 -4.07 -25.18 9.82
CA ASP A 94 -5.15 -26.13 10.16
C ASP A 94 -5.75 -25.83 11.54
N GLU A 95 -7.07 -25.93 11.65
CA GLU A 95 -7.83 -25.49 12.82
C GLU A 95 -7.35 -26.15 14.13
N GLU A 96 -7.07 -27.45 14.10
CA GLU A 96 -6.56 -28.21 15.26
C GLU A 96 -5.22 -27.65 15.75
N ASP A 97 -4.31 -27.39 14.82
CA ASP A 97 -2.97 -26.87 15.11
C ASP A 97 -3.03 -25.40 15.57
N ARG A 98 -3.89 -24.58 14.95
CA ARG A 98 -4.14 -23.18 15.33
C ARG A 98 -4.65 -23.06 16.77
N ILE A 99 -5.65 -23.84 17.14
CA ILE A 99 -6.22 -23.84 18.50
C ILE A 99 -5.14 -24.25 19.51
N ALA A 100 -4.40 -25.33 19.21
CA ALA A 100 -3.32 -25.79 20.08
C ALA A 100 -2.24 -24.72 20.29
N ILE A 101 -1.90 -23.94 19.26
CA ILE A 101 -0.93 -22.83 19.38
C ILE A 101 -1.46 -21.71 20.27
N PHE A 102 -2.70 -21.26 20.08
CA PHE A 102 -3.29 -20.21 20.92
C PHE A 102 -3.34 -20.61 22.40
N GLU A 103 -3.76 -21.84 22.68
CA GLU A 103 -3.81 -22.38 24.04
C GLU A 103 -2.42 -22.55 24.64
N ALA A 104 -1.48 -23.11 23.89
CA ALA A 104 -0.11 -23.32 24.36
C ALA A 104 0.64 -22.00 24.63
N LEU A 105 0.30 -20.92 23.93
CA LEU A 105 0.91 -19.60 24.13
C LEU A 105 0.15 -18.70 25.10
N GLN A 106 -0.98 -19.14 25.67
CA GLN A 106 -1.82 -18.33 26.56
C GLN A 106 -2.20 -16.98 25.88
N ASP A 107 -2.70 -17.03 24.64
CA ASP A 107 -2.99 -15.82 23.86
C ASP A 107 -4.24 -15.08 24.39
N VAL A 108 -4.07 -13.78 24.67
CA VAL A 108 -5.10 -12.93 25.29
C VAL A 108 -6.22 -12.53 24.32
N VAL A 109 -5.99 -12.65 23.01
CA VAL A 109 -6.98 -12.31 21.98
C VAL A 109 -7.91 -13.50 21.78
N TRP A 110 -7.38 -14.71 21.87
CA TRP A 110 -8.13 -15.97 21.80
C TRP A 110 -8.96 -16.25 23.05
N ASN A 111 -8.41 -16.03 24.25
CA ASN A 111 -9.07 -16.40 25.51
C ASN A 111 -9.36 -15.19 26.42
N ASP A 112 -10.67 -14.93 26.60
CA ASP A 112 -11.19 -13.80 27.38
C ASP A 112 -10.83 -13.87 28.87
N ASP A 113 -10.69 -15.06 29.44
CA ASP A 113 -10.33 -15.24 30.86
C ASP A 113 -8.87 -14.82 31.10
N ILE A 114 -7.98 -15.16 30.17
CA ILE A 114 -6.57 -14.74 30.22
C ILE A 114 -6.48 -13.23 30.11
N PHE A 115 -7.18 -12.63 29.14
CA PHE A 115 -7.26 -11.18 28.98
C PHE A 115 -7.75 -10.50 30.27
N ALA A 116 -8.85 -10.99 30.84
CA ALA A 116 -9.43 -10.43 32.05
C ALA A 116 -8.46 -10.48 33.24
N ALA A 117 -7.62 -11.53 33.32
CA ALA A 117 -6.63 -11.72 34.37
C ALA A 117 -5.41 -10.80 34.27
N VAL A 118 -5.04 -10.33 33.07
CA VAL A 118 -3.81 -9.56 32.84
C VAL A 118 -4.02 -8.10 32.41
N GLN A 119 -5.24 -7.70 32.01
CA GLN A 119 -5.52 -6.35 31.47
C GLN A 119 -5.09 -5.18 32.38
N ASN A 120 -5.03 -5.39 33.70
CA ASN A 120 -4.65 -4.37 34.68
C ASN A 120 -3.17 -4.47 35.12
N GLU A 121 -2.39 -5.39 34.54
CA GLU A 121 -0.98 -5.53 34.87
C GLU A 121 -0.12 -4.50 34.13
N THR A 122 0.84 -3.89 34.82
CA THR A 122 1.75 -2.89 34.24
C THR A 122 2.53 -3.45 33.05
N ALA A 123 2.93 -4.73 33.09
CA ALA A 123 3.64 -5.37 31.98
C ALA A 123 2.74 -5.52 30.74
N PHE A 124 1.44 -5.70 30.90
CA PHE A 124 0.50 -5.79 29.79
C PHE A 124 0.39 -4.44 29.06
N GLU A 125 0.18 -3.37 29.80
CA GLU A 125 0.05 -2.01 29.25
C GLU A 125 1.36 -1.49 28.64
N THR A 126 2.47 -1.61 29.38
CA THR A 126 3.75 -0.99 29.00
C THR A 126 4.58 -1.82 28.03
N SER A 127 4.29 -3.12 27.89
CA SER A 127 5.04 -4.04 27.01
C SER A 127 4.19 -4.62 25.88
N LEU A 128 3.15 -5.39 26.20
CA LEU A 128 2.32 -6.09 25.21
C LEU A 128 1.54 -5.10 24.33
N LEU A 129 0.87 -4.13 24.94
CA LEU A 129 0.10 -3.09 24.25
C LEU A 129 0.92 -1.91 23.74
N ARG A 130 2.24 -1.86 24.01
CA ARG A 130 3.09 -0.73 23.61
C ARG A 130 2.97 -0.35 22.12
N SER A 131 2.71 -1.34 21.27
CA SER A 131 2.58 -1.18 19.82
C SER A 131 1.19 -1.54 19.29
N VAL A 132 0.24 -1.84 20.17
CA VAL A 132 -1.11 -2.30 19.84
C VAL A 132 -2.12 -1.42 20.57
N SER A 133 -2.86 -0.60 19.83
CA SER A 133 -3.92 0.24 20.41
C SER A 133 -5.13 -0.58 20.84
N ALA A 134 -6.01 -0.02 21.67
CA ALA A 134 -7.25 -0.69 22.10
C ALA A 134 -8.17 -1.06 20.91
N ARG A 135 -8.20 -0.21 19.87
CA ARG A 135 -8.94 -0.47 18.63
C ARG A 135 -8.30 -1.62 17.84
N GLU A 136 -6.98 -1.61 17.71
CA GLU A 136 -6.27 -2.71 17.05
C GLU A 136 -6.52 -4.02 17.82
N LEU A 137 -6.44 -4.02 19.15
CA LEU A 137 -6.74 -5.20 19.97
C LEU A 137 -8.14 -5.77 19.71
N THR A 138 -9.18 -4.91 19.69
CA THR A 138 -10.55 -5.33 19.40
C THR A 138 -10.65 -6.01 18.03
N LYS A 139 -9.95 -5.44 17.03
CA LYS A 139 -9.90 -6.00 15.69
C LYS A 139 -9.12 -7.32 15.63
N LEU A 140 -7.98 -7.43 16.31
CA LEU A 140 -7.24 -8.70 16.40
C LEU A 140 -8.13 -9.81 16.95
N ARG A 141 -9.02 -9.50 17.91
CA ARG A 141 -10.04 -10.45 18.41
C ARG A 141 -11.03 -10.84 17.33
N THR A 142 -11.59 -9.88 16.60
CA THR A 142 -12.50 -10.22 15.49
C THR A 142 -11.81 -11.08 14.43
N ILE A 143 -10.53 -10.86 14.14
CA ILE A 143 -9.79 -11.69 13.19
C ILE A 143 -9.59 -13.09 13.76
N ALA A 144 -9.03 -13.21 14.97
CA ALA A 144 -8.76 -14.49 15.61
C ALA A 144 -10.01 -15.38 15.72
N HIS A 145 -11.19 -14.76 15.91
CA HIS A 145 -12.49 -15.43 15.97
C HIS A 145 -13.24 -15.47 14.62
N GLU A 146 -12.59 -15.10 13.51
CA GLU A 146 -13.11 -15.15 12.13
C GLU A 146 -14.39 -14.31 11.87
N GLN A 147 -14.52 -13.16 12.54
CA GLN A 147 -15.68 -12.24 12.53
C GLN A 147 -15.43 -10.90 11.77
N ALA A 148 -14.35 -10.76 11.01
CA ALA A 148 -14.02 -9.49 10.33
C ALA A 148 -15.00 -9.16 9.18
N MET A 149 -15.49 -7.91 9.14
CA MET A 149 -16.35 -7.39 8.05
C MET A 149 -15.69 -6.24 7.30
N LEU A 150 -15.96 -6.11 5.99
CA LEU A 150 -15.58 -4.93 5.21
C LEU A 150 -16.44 -3.74 5.64
N THR A 151 -15.82 -2.59 5.94
CA THR A 151 -16.54 -1.38 6.36
C THR A 151 -16.44 -0.31 5.28
N PRO A 152 -17.51 0.46 5.01
CA PRO A 152 -17.41 1.67 4.19
C PRO A 152 -16.30 2.61 4.69
N PHE A 153 -15.71 3.37 3.77
CA PHE A 153 -14.65 4.31 4.08
C PHE A 153 -15.00 5.69 3.50
N HIS A 154 -15.16 6.71 4.35
CA HIS A 154 -15.55 8.05 3.91
C HIS A 154 -14.76 9.14 4.64
N PHE A 155 -14.04 9.95 3.87
CA PHE A 155 -13.33 11.11 4.42
C PHE A 155 -13.22 12.25 3.42
N ARG A 156 -13.00 13.44 3.96
CA ARG A 156 -12.73 14.66 3.20
C ARG A 156 -11.39 15.25 3.58
N TYR A 157 -10.65 15.71 2.58
CA TYR A 157 -9.49 16.57 2.76
C TYR A 157 -9.84 17.98 2.30
N LYS A 158 -9.68 18.95 3.20
CA LYS A 158 -9.87 20.37 2.92
C LYS A 158 -8.51 21.07 2.83
N PHE A 159 -8.29 21.80 1.73
CA PHE A 159 -7.06 22.56 1.52
C PHE A 159 -6.91 23.72 2.52
N PRO A 160 -5.67 24.14 2.84
CA PRO A 160 -5.46 25.36 3.62
C PRO A 160 -5.96 26.58 2.83
N GLU A 161 -6.56 27.54 3.52
CA GLU A 161 -6.91 28.87 2.98
C GLU A 161 -7.89 28.90 1.79
N SER A 162 -8.54 27.77 1.47
CA SER A 162 -9.63 27.69 0.50
C SER A 162 -10.78 26.88 1.09
N ASP A 163 -11.95 27.50 1.21
CA ASP A 163 -13.12 26.83 1.77
C ASP A 163 -13.79 25.86 0.79
N ASP A 164 -13.65 26.12 -0.51
CA ASP A 164 -14.31 25.38 -1.59
C ASP A 164 -13.45 24.24 -2.16
N ALA A 165 -12.13 24.29 -1.96
CA ALA A 165 -11.23 23.22 -2.40
C ALA A 165 -11.27 22.04 -1.41
N VAL A 166 -12.15 21.07 -1.71
CA VAL A 166 -12.33 19.85 -0.93
C VAL A 166 -12.21 18.63 -1.84
N ILE A 167 -11.48 17.62 -1.38
CA ILE A 167 -11.45 16.29 -1.97
C ILE A 167 -12.28 15.39 -1.08
N GLU A 168 -13.23 14.70 -1.68
CA GLU A 168 -14.06 13.70 -1.03
C GLU A 168 -13.71 12.32 -1.56
N VAL A 169 -13.35 11.44 -0.63
CA VAL A 169 -13.01 10.05 -0.89
C VAL A 169 -14.05 9.18 -0.22
N GLN A 170 -14.76 8.41 -1.04
CA GLN A 170 -15.76 7.45 -0.60
C GLN A 170 -15.47 6.09 -1.24
N VAL A 171 -15.41 5.06 -0.41
CA VAL A 171 -15.22 3.66 -0.82
C VAL A 171 -16.47 2.90 -0.43
N THR A 172 -17.12 2.34 -1.43
CA THR A 172 -18.28 1.45 -1.28
C THR A 172 -17.80 0.01 -1.46
N PRO A 173 -17.87 -0.84 -0.41
CA PRO A 173 -17.54 -2.26 -0.53
C PRO A 173 -18.32 -2.92 -1.66
N ASP A 174 -17.68 -3.84 -2.38
CA ASP A 174 -18.27 -4.65 -3.47
C ASP A 174 -18.86 -3.86 -4.66
N ALA A 175 -18.61 -2.55 -4.77
CA ALA A 175 -19.03 -1.76 -5.92
C ALA A 175 -18.37 -2.24 -7.22
N VAL A 176 -19.13 -2.18 -8.32
CA VAL A 176 -18.67 -2.50 -9.68
C VAL A 176 -19.03 -1.34 -10.62
N PRO A 177 -18.04 -0.59 -11.16
CA PRO A 177 -16.60 -0.74 -10.91
C PRO A 177 -16.19 -0.38 -9.46
N PRO A 178 -15.04 -0.89 -8.97
CA PRO A 178 -14.55 -0.60 -7.62
C PRO A 178 -14.28 0.89 -7.39
N THR A 179 -14.52 1.35 -6.16
CA THR A 179 -14.41 2.77 -5.74
C THR A 179 -13.24 3.04 -4.78
N ASN A 180 -12.28 2.10 -4.71
CA ASN A 180 -11.16 2.13 -3.77
C ASN A 180 -9.87 2.77 -4.32
N ILE A 181 -9.88 3.24 -5.56
CA ILE A 181 -8.80 4.04 -6.15
C ILE A 181 -9.36 5.40 -6.51
N HIS A 182 -8.79 6.45 -5.95
CA HIS A 182 -9.14 7.83 -6.25
C HIS A 182 -8.01 8.48 -7.05
N ALA A 183 -8.31 8.94 -8.25
CA ALA A 183 -7.33 9.54 -9.15
C ALA A 183 -7.44 11.07 -9.11
N ILE A 184 -6.33 11.73 -8.84
CA ILE A 184 -6.16 13.16 -8.85
C ILE A 184 -5.42 13.51 -10.12
N ILE A 185 -6.14 14.11 -11.06
CA ILE A 185 -5.68 14.25 -12.43
C ILE A 185 -5.59 15.71 -12.80
N GLY A 186 -4.50 16.08 -13.44
CA GLY A 186 -4.30 17.44 -13.92
C GLY A 186 -2.89 17.62 -14.44
N ARG A 187 -2.59 18.83 -14.92
CA ARG A 187 -1.29 19.15 -15.50
C ARG A 187 -0.16 19.14 -14.47
N ASN A 188 1.07 19.27 -14.95
CA ASN A 188 2.22 19.46 -14.08
C ASN A 188 2.14 20.82 -13.38
N GLY A 189 2.49 20.87 -12.09
CA GLY A 189 2.51 22.11 -11.31
C GLY A 189 1.17 22.57 -10.71
N VAL A 190 0.06 21.86 -10.94
CA VAL A 190 -1.25 22.19 -10.34
C VAL A 190 -1.38 21.84 -8.85
N GLY A 191 -0.40 21.13 -8.27
CA GLY A 191 -0.34 20.85 -6.83
C GLY A 191 -0.65 19.41 -6.41
N LYS A 192 -0.79 18.46 -7.35
CA LYS A 192 -1.08 17.03 -7.06
C LYS A 192 -0.07 16.41 -6.08
N THR A 193 1.22 16.51 -6.40
CA THR A 193 2.32 16.04 -5.54
C THR A 193 2.32 16.74 -4.18
N THR A 194 2.04 18.06 -4.14
CA THR A 194 1.96 18.85 -2.91
C THR A 194 0.83 18.37 -2.00
N LEU A 195 -0.31 17.99 -2.56
CA LEU A 195 -1.41 17.40 -1.82
C LEU A 195 -1.02 16.06 -1.19
N LEU A 196 -0.46 15.13 -1.98
CA LEU A 196 -0.06 13.82 -1.45
C LEU A 196 0.96 13.97 -0.30
N ARG A 197 1.91 14.91 -0.43
CA ARG A 197 2.85 15.28 0.65
C ARG A 197 2.14 15.85 1.88
N SER A 198 1.13 16.70 1.67
CA SER A 198 0.37 17.32 2.76
C SER A 198 -0.42 16.28 3.54
N ILE A 199 -1.12 15.36 2.86
CA ILE A 199 -1.84 14.24 3.47
C ILE A 199 -0.86 13.33 4.23
N SER A 200 0.24 12.93 3.60
CA SER A 200 1.27 12.08 4.23
C SER A 200 1.83 12.72 5.51
N THR A 201 2.19 14.01 5.44
CA THR A 201 2.76 14.74 6.58
C THR A 201 1.73 14.94 7.70
N LEU A 202 0.49 15.30 7.35
CA LEU A 202 -0.60 15.48 8.31
C LEU A 202 -0.88 14.19 9.08
N LEU A 203 -0.90 13.05 8.39
CA LEU A 203 -1.13 11.74 8.99
C LEU A 203 0.03 11.29 9.88
N ARG A 204 1.27 11.69 9.57
CA ARG A 204 2.46 11.31 10.35
C ARG A 204 2.75 12.23 11.55
N VAL A 205 2.51 13.53 11.40
CA VAL A 205 2.89 14.55 12.41
C VAL A 205 1.67 15.03 13.21
N GLY A 206 0.45 14.80 12.71
CA GLY A 206 -0.79 15.26 13.33
C GLY A 206 -1.23 16.63 12.82
N ARG A 207 -2.15 17.26 13.56
CA ARG A 207 -2.88 18.46 13.11
C ARG A 207 -1.94 19.67 12.94
N LYS A 208 -1.74 20.09 11.69
CA LYS A 208 -1.06 21.35 11.34
C LYS A 208 -1.91 22.11 10.33
N ARG A 209 -2.52 23.23 10.75
CA ARG A 209 -3.48 23.99 9.91
C ARG A 209 -2.94 24.38 8.54
N SER A 210 -1.64 24.64 8.42
CA SER A 210 -0.98 24.99 7.16
C SER A 210 -0.95 23.85 6.12
N LEU A 211 -1.24 22.61 6.53
CA LEU A 211 -1.30 21.42 5.67
C LEU A 211 -2.74 21.01 5.33
N GLY A 212 -3.73 21.83 5.67
CA GLY A 212 -5.15 21.49 5.50
C GLY A 212 -5.72 20.66 6.65
N ARG A 213 -6.90 20.07 6.42
CA ARG A 213 -7.65 19.28 7.42
C ARG A 213 -8.23 18.02 6.79
N LEU A 214 -7.92 16.87 7.38
CA LEU A 214 -8.57 15.60 7.10
C LEU A 214 -9.71 15.36 8.09
N THR A 215 -10.89 15.02 7.60
CA THR A 215 -12.08 14.75 8.43
C THR A 215 -12.72 13.45 7.94
N PHE A 216 -12.85 12.47 8.84
CA PHE A 216 -13.58 11.24 8.58
C PHE A 216 -15.07 11.46 8.84
N ILE A 217 -15.91 10.85 8.02
CA ILE A 217 -17.37 11.01 8.08
C ILE A 217 -17.96 9.67 8.50
N THR A 218 -18.75 9.70 9.55
CA THR A 218 -19.48 8.57 10.12
C THR A 218 -20.96 8.88 10.12
N ASP A 219 -21.81 7.86 9.98
CA ASP A 219 -23.27 8.02 10.03
C ASP A 219 -23.78 8.43 11.43
N ASP A 220 -22.98 8.20 12.47
CA ASP A 220 -23.25 8.65 13.84
C ASP A 220 -22.40 9.88 14.21
N ASP A 221 -23.06 11.03 14.37
CA ASP A 221 -22.49 12.31 14.83
C ASP A 221 -22.02 12.30 16.31
N GLU A 222 -22.24 11.20 17.06
CA GLU A 222 -21.98 11.12 18.50
C GLU A 222 -20.67 10.43 18.94
N LEU A 223 -19.85 9.93 18.00
CA LEU A 223 -18.50 9.46 18.33
C LEU A 223 -17.45 10.50 17.89
N ASN A 224 -17.21 11.48 18.76
CA ASN A 224 -15.95 12.22 18.78
C ASN A 224 -14.81 11.26 19.19
N GLY A 225 -14.36 10.40 18.27
CA GLY A 225 -13.34 9.39 18.54
C GLY A 225 -12.68 8.82 17.28
N GLU A 226 -11.69 9.54 16.76
CA GLU A 226 -10.55 9.03 15.95
C GLU A 226 -10.78 7.82 15.00
N GLU A 227 -11.65 7.95 14.00
CA GLU A 227 -11.70 6.99 12.88
C GLU A 227 -10.59 7.23 11.85
N GLY A 228 -9.32 7.13 12.25
CA GLY A 228 -8.17 7.29 11.35
C GLY A 228 -7.79 6.05 10.53
N PHE A 229 -6.88 6.25 9.56
CA PHE A 229 -6.09 5.18 8.96
C PHE A 229 -5.21 4.49 10.01
N ALA A 230 -5.00 3.19 9.87
CA ALA A 230 -4.08 2.43 10.74
C ALA A 230 -2.66 2.39 10.16
N ASN A 231 -2.55 2.50 8.84
CA ASN A 231 -1.31 2.34 8.11
C ASN A 231 -1.28 3.27 6.88
N LEU A 232 -0.11 3.80 6.56
CA LEU A 232 0.14 4.67 5.43
C LEU A 232 1.31 4.12 4.61
N VAL A 233 1.07 3.86 3.33
CA VAL A 233 2.11 3.45 2.39
C VAL A 233 2.26 4.50 1.31
N THR A 234 3.45 5.07 1.17
CA THR A 234 3.77 5.99 0.06
C THR A 234 4.65 5.29 -0.97
N VAL A 235 4.34 5.47 -2.25
CA VAL A 235 5.08 4.91 -3.37
C VAL A 235 5.63 6.05 -4.23
N ALA A 236 6.94 6.09 -4.44
CA ALA A 236 7.58 7.15 -5.21
C ALA A 236 8.91 6.68 -5.85
N PHE A 237 9.00 6.74 -7.19
CA PHE A 237 10.17 6.32 -7.95
C PHE A 237 10.85 7.45 -8.72
N SER A 238 10.44 8.70 -8.55
CA SER A 238 11.18 9.84 -9.08
C SER A 238 12.25 10.29 -8.10
N ALA A 239 13.44 10.61 -8.62
CA ALA A 239 14.52 11.19 -7.82
C ALA A 239 14.18 12.59 -7.28
N PHE A 240 13.15 13.23 -7.84
CA PHE A 240 12.66 14.56 -7.45
C PHE A 240 11.49 14.50 -6.45
N ASP A 241 11.05 13.30 -6.07
CA ASP A 241 10.00 13.13 -5.08
C ASP A 241 10.54 13.48 -3.69
N GLU A 242 9.75 14.22 -2.90
CA GLU A 242 10.09 14.56 -1.50
C GLU A 242 9.44 13.59 -0.50
N PHE A 243 8.93 12.43 -0.94
CA PHE A 243 8.61 11.36 0.00
C PHE A 243 9.92 10.80 0.55
N ASP A 244 10.06 10.81 1.87
CA ASP A 244 11.23 10.28 2.54
C ASP A 244 10.88 8.99 3.29
N PRO A 245 11.79 7.99 3.27
CA PRO A 245 11.60 6.75 4.01
C PRO A 245 11.48 7.01 5.51
N ALA A 246 10.73 6.15 6.20
CA ALA A 246 10.62 6.19 7.65
C ALA A 246 12.01 6.07 8.30
N ILE A 247 12.29 6.89 9.31
CA ILE A 247 13.47 6.68 10.16
C ILE A 247 13.15 5.49 11.07
N PRO A 248 13.97 4.42 11.07
CA PRO A 248 13.74 3.26 11.94
C PRO A 248 13.61 3.69 13.40
N ASN A 249 12.63 3.13 14.10
CA ASN A 249 12.30 3.36 15.52
C ASN A 249 11.71 4.72 15.91
N ASP A 250 11.50 5.65 14.97
CA ASP A 250 10.94 6.98 15.29
C ASP A 250 9.41 7.04 15.26
N GLY A 251 8.74 5.95 14.88
CA GLY A 251 7.29 5.89 14.76
C GLY A 251 6.72 7.05 13.93
N THR A 252 5.44 7.35 14.15
CA THR A 252 4.85 8.64 13.77
C THR A 252 4.34 9.31 15.03
N ALA A 253 4.23 10.63 15.03
CA ALA A 253 3.71 11.36 16.20
C ALA A 253 2.25 11.00 16.52
N THR A 254 1.55 10.41 15.54
CA THR A 254 0.15 9.97 15.63
C THR A 254 0.00 8.49 15.99
N GLY A 255 1.09 7.71 16.07
CA GLY A 255 1.04 6.25 16.26
C GLY A 255 0.68 5.45 14.99
N LEU A 256 0.42 6.11 13.86
CA LEU A 256 0.20 5.52 12.54
C LEU A 256 1.44 4.76 12.06
N GLN A 257 1.26 3.57 11.50
CA GLN A 257 2.34 2.86 10.81
C GLN A 257 2.63 3.53 9.46
N TYR A 258 3.91 3.74 9.14
CA TYR A 258 4.32 4.38 7.88
C TYR A 258 5.36 3.53 7.16
N ALA A 259 5.10 3.24 5.89
CA ALA A 259 6.02 2.54 5.00
C ALA A 259 6.25 3.31 3.69
N TYR A 260 7.47 3.20 3.17
CA TYR A 260 7.88 3.80 1.92
C TYR A 260 8.35 2.71 0.94
N ILE A 261 7.86 2.78 -0.30
CA ILE A 261 8.27 1.95 -1.42
C ILE A 261 8.83 2.88 -2.49
N GLY A 262 10.11 2.71 -2.86
CA GLY A 262 10.71 3.62 -3.83
C GLY A 262 12.22 3.63 -3.83
N LEU A 263 12.77 4.67 -4.49
CA LEU A 263 14.20 4.82 -4.75
C LEU A 263 15.02 5.27 -3.55
N LYS A 264 14.43 5.80 -2.48
CA LYS A 264 15.22 6.26 -1.31
C LYS A 264 15.40 5.18 -0.25
N LYS A 265 16.54 5.21 0.44
CA LYS A 265 16.82 4.44 1.66
C LYS A 265 17.44 5.35 2.72
N ASN A 266 17.12 5.09 3.98
CA ASN A 266 17.75 5.77 5.11
C ASN A 266 19.05 5.05 5.46
N VAL A 267 20.15 5.80 5.52
CA VAL A 267 21.46 5.29 5.95
C VAL A 267 21.88 6.00 7.22
N ARG A 268 22.18 5.21 8.27
CA ARG A 268 22.71 5.74 9.54
C ARG A 268 24.20 6.03 9.36
N LEU A 269 24.58 7.29 9.51
CA LEU A 269 25.97 7.74 9.45
C LEU A 269 26.70 7.41 10.76
N LYS A 270 28.04 7.41 10.70
CA LYS A 270 28.91 7.24 11.90
C LYS A 270 28.64 8.28 12.99
N SER A 271 28.11 9.44 12.62
CA SER A 271 27.71 10.52 13.53
C SER A 271 26.38 10.26 14.26
N GLY A 272 25.69 9.15 13.95
CA GLY A 272 24.35 8.85 14.46
C GLY A 272 23.22 9.54 13.69
N ARG A 273 23.53 10.48 12.79
CA ARG A 273 22.52 11.12 11.91
C ARG A 273 22.07 10.15 10.81
N HIS A 274 20.82 10.30 10.38
CA HIS A 274 20.28 9.60 9.22
C HIS A 274 20.37 10.49 7.98
N GLU A 275 20.74 9.88 6.86
CA GLU A 275 20.80 10.53 5.55
C GLU A 275 20.00 9.70 4.53
N ALA A 276 19.15 10.37 3.75
CA ALA A 276 18.46 9.75 2.64
C ALA A 276 19.42 9.57 1.46
N ARG A 277 19.53 8.34 0.95
CA ARG A 277 20.33 8.01 -0.25
C ARG A 277 19.49 7.24 -1.25
N ASN A 278 19.90 7.29 -2.51
CA ASN A 278 19.25 6.49 -3.54
C ASN A 278 19.68 5.01 -3.46
N LYS A 279 18.72 4.13 -3.72
CA LYS A 279 18.88 2.69 -3.89
C LYS A 279 19.50 2.42 -5.26
N THR A 280 20.37 1.43 -5.28
CA THR A 280 20.89 0.82 -6.50
C THR A 280 19.90 -0.23 -7.01
N THR A 281 20.05 -0.67 -8.26
CA THR A 281 19.28 -1.80 -8.79
C THR A 281 19.43 -3.07 -7.94
N ALA A 282 20.61 -3.28 -7.34
CA ALA A 282 20.85 -4.42 -6.45
C ALA A 282 20.06 -4.29 -5.13
N ASP A 283 19.93 -3.08 -4.57
CA ASP A 283 19.07 -2.85 -3.40
C ASP A 283 17.59 -3.15 -3.74
N LEU A 284 17.10 -2.68 -4.89
CA LEU A 284 15.71 -2.92 -5.33
C LEU A 284 15.43 -4.40 -5.58
N ARG A 285 16.40 -5.13 -6.16
CA ARG A 285 16.31 -6.58 -6.33
C ARG A 285 16.24 -7.29 -4.97
N THR A 286 17.08 -6.87 -4.02
CA THR A 286 17.07 -7.43 -2.65
C THR A 286 15.73 -7.20 -1.98
N ASP A 287 15.16 -6.00 -2.10
CA ASP A 287 13.82 -5.68 -1.60
C ASP A 287 12.75 -6.59 -2.23
N PHE A 288 12.81 -6.80 -3.55
CA PHE A 288 11.86 -7.67 -4.26
C PHE A 288 11.95 -9.12 -3.77
N VAL A 289 13.15 -9.70 -3.74
CA VAL A 289 13.35 -11.11 -3.32
C VAL A 289 12.90 -11.32 -1.88
N ALA A 290 13.33 -10.45 -0.96
CA ALA A 290 12.97 -10.53 0.44
C ALA A 290 11.46 -10.37 0.67
N SER A 291 10.84 -9.41 -0.01
CA SER A 291 9.40 -9.15 0.08
C SER A 291 8.57 -10.32 -0.48
N THR A 292 9.00 -10.86 -1.62
CA THR A 292 8.36 -12.02 -2.24
C THR A 292 8.42 -13.22 -1.28
N LEU A 293 9.59 -13.51 -0.69
CA LEU A 293 9.74 -14.61 0.26
C LEU A 293 8.79 -14.48 1.46
N LYS A 294 8.71 -13.28 2.05
CA LYS A 294 7.77 -13.00 3.16
C LYS A 294 6.32 -13.21 2.75
N CYS A 295 5.94 -12.77 1.55
CA CYS A 295 4.58 -12.97 1.05
C CYS A 295 4.26 -14.46 0.87
N LEU A 296 5.20 -15.24 0.35
CA LEU A 296 4.99 -16.65 0.06
C LEU A 296 5.01 -17.55 1.30
N ARG A 297 5.60 -17.10 2.41
CA ARG A 297 5.66 -17.81 3.70
C ARG A 297 4.60 -17.39 4.73
N SER A 298 3.67 -16.54 4.33
CA SER A 298 2.59 -16.02 5.18
C SER A 298 1.23 -16.22 4.51
N SER A 299 0.16 -15.89 5.23
CA SER A 299 -1.22 -15.79 4.73
C SER A 299 -1.39 -14.85 3.53
N ARG A 300 -0.35 -14.09 3.17
CA ARG A 300 -0.33 -13.23 1.98
C ARG A 300 -0.16 -13.99 0.67
N LYS A 301 0.27 -15.26 0.68
CA LYS A 301 0.55 -16.05 -0.53
C LYS A 301 -0.61 -16.03 -1.55
N PRO A 302 -1.89 -16.22 -1.16
CA PRO A 302 -3.01 -16.16 -2.12
C PRO A 302 -3.19 -14.76 -2.75
N ARG A 303 -3.01 -13.70 -1.95
CA ARG A 303 -3.14 -12.31 -2.41
C ARG A 303 -2.00 -11.95 -3.38
N TRP A 304 -0.79 -12.37 -3.06
CA TRP A 304 0.37 -12.22 -3.94
C TRP A 304 0.13 -12.93 -5.27
N ARG A 305 -0.33 -14.20 -5.24
CA ARG A 305 -0.65 -14.97 -6.44
C ARG A 305 -1.74 -14.29 -7.28
N SER A 306 -2.81 -13.81 -6.64
CA SER A 306 -3.89 -13.08 -7.32
C SER A 306 -3.38 -11.79 -7.98
N ALA A 307 -2.50 -11.04 -7.33
CA ALA A 307 -1.93 -9.82 -7.89
C ALA A 307 -1.02 -10.12 -9.09
N MET A 308 -0.14 -11.13 -8.97
CA MET A 308 0.72 -11.57 -10.07
C MET A 308 -0.09 -12.07 -11.28
N ARG A 309 -1.18 -12.81 -11.05
CA ARG A 309 -2.08 -13.25 -12.12
C ARG A 309 -2.68 -12.09 -12.92
N ILE A 310 -3.08 -11.00 -12.24
CA ILE A 310 -3.60 -9.81 -12.92
C ILE A 310 -2.49 -9.15 -13.74
N LEU A 311 -1.26 -9.06 -13.19
CA LEU A 311 -0.12 -8.51 -13.91
C LEU A 311 0.27 -9.36 -15.14
N GLU A 312 0.11 -10.68 -15.08
CA GLU A 312 0.31 -11.58 -16.24
C GLU A 312 -0.70 -11.38 -17.39
N SER A 313 -1.68 -10.46 -17.27
CA SER A 313 -2.41 -9.96 -18.45
C SER A 313 -1.50 -9.22 -19.44
N ASP A 314 -0.37 -8.69 -18.97
CA ASP A 314 0.70 -8.16 -19.81
C ASP A 314 1.52 -9.31 -20.44
N PRO A 315 1.76 -9.31 -21.77
CA PRO A 315 2.50 -10.38 -22.44
C PRO A 315 3.93 -10.61 -21.94
N LEU A 316 4.63 -9.57 -21.49
CA LEU A 316 6.00 -9.70 -20.98
C LEU A 316 6.00 -10.32 -19.58
N PHE A 317 5.04 -9.96 -18.73
CA PHE A 317 4.86 -10.66 -17.44
C PHE A 317 4.39 -12.09 -17.61
N ALA A 318 3.46 -12.37 -18.53
CA ALA A 318 3.02 -13.72 -18.84
C ALA A 318 4.20 -14.63 -19.24
N ALA A 319 5.13 -14.11 -20.05
CA ALA A 319 6.33 -14.84 -20.45
C ALA A 319 7.27 -15.17 -19.28
N LEU A 320 7.30 -14.32 -18.24
CA LEU A 320 8.07 -14.55 -17.03
C LEU A 320 7.44 -15.58 -16.09
N ARG A 321 6.14 -15.88 -16.22
CA ARG A 321 5.39 -16.84 -15.37
C ARG A 321 5.60 -16.53 -13.88
N LEU A 322 5.22 -15.32 -13.47
CA LEU A 322 5.33 -14.81 -12.10
C LEU A 322 4.75 -15.78 -11.06
N GLU A 323 3.58 -16.37 -11.32
CA GLU A 323 2.91 -17.29 -10.37
C GLU A 323 3.80 -18.49 -9.98
N ARG A 324 4.72 -18.90 -10.86
CA ARG A 324 5.61 -20.05 -10.61
C ARG A 324 6.45 -19.86 -9.35
N LEU A 325 6.83 -18.62 -8.99
CA LEU A 325 7.62 -18.37 -7.78
C LEU A 325 6.94 -18.90 -6.51
N ALA A 326 5.59 -18.93 -6.48
CA ALA A 326 4.82 -19.35 -5.33
C ALA A 326 4.85 -20.88 -5.07
N ASP A 327 5.32 -21.65 -6.05
CA ASP A 327 5.34 -23.11 -6.04
C ASP A 327 6.77 -23.68 -6.05
N LEU A 328 7.79 -22.81 -5.97
CA LEU A 328 9.18 -23.24 -5.94
C LEU A 328 9.59 -23.77 -4.57
N PRO A 329 10.43 -24.82 -4.54
CA PRO A 329 11.19 -25.19 -3.34
C PRO A 329 12.05 -24.01 -2.86
N GLN A 330 12.32 -23.96 -1.55
CA GLN A 330 13.10 -22.89 -0.92
C GLN A 330 14.49 -22.71 -1.56
N ASP A 331 15.18 -23.82 -1.87
CA ASP A 331 16.56 -23.80 -2.40
C ASP A 331 16.63 -23.19 -3.81
N ASP A 332 15.55 -23.29 -4.59
CA ASP A 332 15.47 -22.76 -5.95
C ASP A 332 14.89 -21.34 -6.01
N PHE A 333 14.19 -20.92 -4.96
CA PHE A 333 13.43 -19.68 -4.94
C PHE A 333 14.32 -18.45 -5.18
N GLU A 334 15.38 -18.28 -4.41
CA GLU A 334 16.19 -17.06 -4.41
C GLU A 334 16.82 -16.82 -5.79
N ASN A 335 17.46 -17.85 -6.35
CA ASN A 335 18.08 -17.79 -7.68
C ASN A 335 17.04 -17.49 -8.77
N THR A 336 15.87 -18.13 -8.71
CA THR A 336 14.82 -17.93 -9.71
C THR A 336 14.21 -16.53 -9.61
N ALA A 337 13.96 -16.04 -8.41
CA ALA A 337 13.44 -14.69 -8.17
C ALA A 337 14.42 -13.61 -8.65
N VAL A 338 15.72 -13.79 -8.41
CA VAL A 338 16.79 -12.91 -8.93
C VAL A 338 16.80 -12.89 -10.46
N GLN A 339 16.80 -14.06 -11.10
CA GLN A 339 16.83 -14.17 -12.57
C GLN A 339 15.60 -13.53 -13.21
N LEU A 340 14.41 -13.79 -12.65
CA LEU A 340 13.16 -13.21 -13.12
C LEU A 340 13.17 -11.70 -13.00
N PHE A 341 13.58 -11.17 -11.84
CA PHE A 341 13.65 -9.73 -11.62
C PHE A 341 14.64 -9.08 -12.60
N ASP A 342 15.81 -9.68 -12.83
CA ASP A 342 16.82 -9.12 -13.71
C ASP A 342 16.41 -9.10 -15.19
N ALA A 343 15.66 -10.11 -15.63
CA ALA A 343 15.14 -10.22 -17.00
C ALA A 343 14.05 -9.17 -17.34
N ALA A 344 13.37 -8.63 -16.33
CA ALA A 344 12.31 -7.65 -16.52
C ALA A 344 12.84 -6.27 -17.00
N SER A 345 12.05 -5.53 -17.78
CA SER A 345 12.37 -4.14 -18.14
C SER A 345 12.26 -3.21 -16.93
N SER A 346 12.74 -1.97 -17.02
CA SER A 346 12.70 -1.01 -15.90
C SER A 346 11.26 -0.77 -15.38
N GLY A 347 10.29 -0.54 -16.27
CA GLY A 347 8.88 -0.38 -15.89
C GLY A 347 8.30 -1.62 -15.21
N HIS A 348 8.62 -2.81 -15.74
CA HIS A 348 8.18 -4.09 -15.16
C HIS A 348 8.81 -4.33 -13.78
N LYS A 349 10.08 -3.99 -13.59
CA LYS A 349 10.76 -4.06 -12.28
C LYS A 349 10.07 -3.17 -11.25
N ILE A 350 9.71 -1.94 -11.63
CA ILE A 350 9.00 -1.00 -10.76
C ILE A 350 7.64 -1.56 -10.37
N VAL A 351 6.84 -2.03 -11.33
CA VAL A 351 5.51 -2.59 -11.08
C VAL A 351 5.60 -3.85 -10.21
N LEU A 352 6.49 -4.77 -10.54
CA LEU A 352 6.65 -6.04 -9.82
C LEU A 352 7.10 -5.83 -8.37
N LEU A 353 8.09 -4.96 -8.15
CA LEU A 353 8.55 -4.58 -6.81
C LEU A 353 7.43 -3.88 -6.05
N THR A 354 6.78 -2.88 -6.66
CA THR A 354 5.72 -2.10 -6.02
C THR A 354 4.58 -2.98 -5.60
N MET A 355 4.08 -3.83 -6.51
CA MET A 355 2.96 -4.70 -6.22
C MET A 355 3.30 -5.71 -5.12
N THR A 356 4.47 -6.33 -5.18
CA THR A 356 4.91 -7.29 -4.16
C THR A 356 5.06 -6.63 -2.78
N ARG A 357 5.68 -5.44 -2.73
CA ARG A 357 5.83 -4.67 -1.49
C ARG A 357 4.49 -4.19 -0.95
N LEU A 358 3.54 -3.82 -1.80
CA LEU A 358 2.19 -3.49 -1.37
C LEU A 358 1.47 -4.72 -0.80
N VAL A 359 1.61 -5.91 -1.38
CA VAL A 359 1.06 -7.13 -0.78
C VAL A 359 1.66 -7.40 0.60
N GLU A 360 2.96 -7.15 0.79
CA GLU A 360 3.63 -7.26 2.10
C GLU A 360 3.09 -6.24 3.10
N LEU A 361 2.95 -4.97 2.70
CA LEU A 361 2.77 -3.84 3.61
C LEU A 361 1.32 -3.40 3.82
N VAL A 362 0.41 -3.70 2.89
CA VAL A 362 -0.99 -3.30 2.99
C VAL A 362 -1.68 -4.20 4.02
N SER A 363 -2.19 -3.55 5.06
CA SER A 363 -3.04 -4.12 6.10
C SER A 363 -4.41 -3.46 6.05
N GLU A 364 -5.30 -3.79 6.97
CA GLU A 364 -6.62 -3.20 6.95
C GLU A 364 -6.61 -1.69 7.27
N ARG A 365 -7.46 -0.91 6.59
CA ARG A 365 -7.51 0.55 6.69
C ARG A 365 -6.16 1.22 6.38
N THR A 366 -5.47 0.70 5.36
CA THR A 366 -4.28 1.33 4.77
C THR A 366 -4.68 2.42 3.77
N LEU A 367 -4.05 3.58 3.87
CA LEU A 367 -3.98 4.57 2.78
C LEU A 367 -2.72 4.35 1.94
N VAL A 368 -2.88 4.17 0.64
CA VAL A 368 -1.77 4.14 -0.32
C VAL A 368 -1.73 5.47 -1.08
N LEU A 369 -0.58 6.14 -1.08
CA LEU A 369 -0.37 7.35 -1.88
C LEU A 369 0.67 7.05 -2.95
N ILE A 370 0.32 7.27 -4.21
CA ILE A 370 1.23 7.04 -5.34
C ILE A 370 1.28 8.28 -6.22
N ASP A 371 2.49 8.75 -6.53
CA ASP A 371 2.72 9.85 -7.45
C ASP A 371 3.24 9.32 -8.78
N GLU A 372 2.61 9.74 -9.88
CA GLU A 372 2.90 9.34 -11.26
C GLU A 372 3.10 7.81 -11.44
N PRO A 373 2.13 6.97 -11.04
CA PRO A 373 2.23 5.51 -11.17
C PRO A 373 2.47 5.01 -12.61
N GLU A 374 2.09 5.80 -13.61
CA GLU A 374 2.33 5.53 -15.03
C GLU A 374 3.76 5.85 -15.49
N ALA A 375 4.58 6.49 -14.66
CA ALA A 375 5.91 6.95 -15.06
C ALA A 375 6.75 5.75 -15.55
N HIS A 376 7.20 5.83 -16.79
CA HIS A 376 7.95 4.76 -17.49
C HIS A 376 7.16 3.47 -17.78
N LEU A 377 5.84 3.48 -17.67
CA LEU A 377 4.97 2.37 -18.05
C LEU A 377 4.30 2.65 -19.39
N HIS A 378 4.14 1.62 -20.22
CA HIS A 378 3.25 1.70 -21.38
C HIS A 378 1.79 1.54 -20.94
N PRO A 379 0.80 2.04 -21.70
CA PRO A 379 -0.60 2.08 -21.27
C PRO A 379 -1.18 0.74 -20.75
N PRO A 380 -0.98 -0.42 -21.41
CA PRO A 380 -1.56 -1.68 -20.92
C PRO A 380 -1.06 -2.07 -19.53
N LEU A 381 0.25 -1.98 -19.29
CA LEU A 381 0.87 -2.26 -17.98
C LEU A 381 0.37 -1.30 -16.88
N ALA A 382 0.17 -0.02 -17.20
CA ALA A 382 -0.41 0.93 -16.24
C ALA A 382 -1.84 0.50 -15.84
N ALA A 383 -2.67 0.11 -16.81
CA ALA A 383 -4.00 -0.42 -16.55
C ALA A 383 -3.96 -1.70 -15.69
N SER A 384 -3.14 -2.69 -16.07
CA SER A 384 -2.98 -3.92 -15.29
C SER A 384 -2.48 -3.66 -13.87
N PHE A 385 -1.60 -2.68 -13.67
CA PHE A 385 -1.15 -2.27 -12.34
C PHE A 385 -2.27 -1.66 -11.50
N VAL A 386 -3.05 -0.72 -12.06
CA VAL A 386 -4.21 -0.11 -11.36
C VAL A 386 -5.25 -1.18 -11.02
N ARG A 387 -5.51 -2.13 -11.92
CA ARG A 387 -6.40 -3.27 -11.65
C ARG A 387 -5.90 -4.18 -10.53
N ALA A 388 -4.60 -4.52 -10.52
CA ALA A 388 -3.99 -5.34 -9.47
C ALA A 388 -4.01 -4.62 -8.11
N LEU A 389 -3.72 -3.32 -8.09
CA LEU A 389 -3.80 -2.47 -6.91
C LEU A 389 -5.23 -2.43 -6.35
N SER A 390 -6.24 -2.22 -7.20
CA SER A 390 -7.65 -2.19 -6.80
C SER A 390 -8.07 -3.53 -6.18
N GLY A 391 -7.66 -4.65 -6.79
CA GLY A 391 -7.93 -5.99 -6.26
C GLY A 391 -7.32 -6.22 -4.88
N LEU A 392 -6.07 -5.81 -4.67
CA LEU A 392 -5.40 -5.91 -3.36
C LEU A 392 -6.13 -5.09 -2.29
N LEU A 393 -6.46 -3.83 -2.60
CA LEU A 393 -7.06 -2.91 -1.64
C LEU A 393 -8.50 -3.31 -1.28
N ALA A 394 -9.25 -3.89 -2.20
CA ALA A 394 -10.61 -4.38 -1.94
C ALA A 394 -10.61 -5.49 -0.87
N GLN A 395 -9.63 -6.41 -0.92
CA GLN A 395 -9.49 -7.48 0.07
C GLN A 395 -9.05 -6.99 1.46
N ARG A 396 -8.55 -5.76 1.55
CA ARG A 396 -7.97 -5.18 2.77
C ARG A 396 -8.72 -3.96 3.28
N ASN A 397 -9.88 -3.62 2.72
CA ASN A 397 -10.55 -2.37 3.08
C ASN A 397 -9.58 -1.17 3.05
N GLY A 398 -8.72 -1.14 2.02
CA GLY A 398 -7.72 -0.12 1.79
C GLY A 398 -8.18 0.85 0.70
N VAL A 399 -7.54 2.01 0.64
CA VAL A 399 -7.82 3.03 -0.38
C VAL A 399 -6.52 3.58 -0.94
N ALA A 400 -6.50 3.85 -2.25
CA ALA A 400 -5.39 4.53 -2.90
C ALA A 400 -5.80 5.94 -3.36
N ILE A 401 -4.88 6.89 -3.21
CA ILE A 401 -4.94 8.18 -3.90
C ILE A 401 -3.76 8.22 -4.88
N LEU A 402 -4.06 8.33 -6.16
CA LEU A 402 -3.09 8.41 -7.24
C LEU A 402 -3.01 9.84 -7.76
N ALA A 403 -1.83 10.46 -7.76
CA ALA A 403 -1.60 11.69 -8.50
C ALA A 403 -1.04 11.35 -9.89
N THR A 404 -1.69 11.83 -10.94
CA THR A 404 -1.37 11.42 -12.32
C THR A 404 -1.73 12.51 -13.32
N HIS A 405 -1.17 12.42 -14.53
CA HIS A 405 -1.63 13.18 -15.69
C HIS A 405 -2.13 12.27 -16.81
N SER A 406 -2.22 10.96 -16.54
CA SER A 406 -2.54 9.93 -17.52
C SER A 406 -4.05 9.69 -17.64
N PRO A 407 -4.63 9.93 -18.84
CA PRO A 407 -6.00 9.54 -19.13
C PRO A 407 -6.23 8.03 -19.02
N VAL A 408 -5.18 7.21 -19.20
CA VAL A 408 -5.26 5.75 -19.09
C VAL A 408 -5.63 5.33 -17.66
N ILE A 409 -5.19 6.08 -16.65
CA ILE A 409 -5.58 5.78 -15.26
C ILE A 409 -7.02 6.20 -14.99
N ALA A 410 -7.47 7.32 -15.58
CA ALA A 410 -8.87 7.72 -15.52
C ALA A 410 -9.81 6.64 -16.09
N GLN A 411 -9.37 5.94 -17.15
CA GLN A 411 -10.14 4.84 -17.75
C GLN A 411 -10.40 3.66 -16.82
N GLU A 412 -9.62 3.49 -15.76
CA GLU A 412 -9.68 2.34 -14.87
C GLU A 412 -10.52 2.58 -13.61
N VAL A 413 -11.03 3.80 -13.43
CA VAL A 413 -11.80 4.20 -12.24
C VAL A 413 -13.08 4.92 -12.64
N PRO A 414 -14.17 4.83 -11.84
CA PRO A 414 -15.39 5.59 -12.11
C PRO A 414 -15.19 7.10 -11.91
N SER A 415 -16.01 7.91 -12.59
CA SER A 415 -15.94 9.37 -12.57
C SER A 415 -16.03 9.99 -11.16
N ASN A 416 -16.82 9.38 -10.26
CA ASN A 416 -16.92 9.78 -8.86
C ASN A 416 -15.63 9.51 -8.03
N CYS A 417 -14.68 8.77 -8.58
CA CYS A 417 -13.34 8.56 -8.04
C CYS A 417 -12.27 9.42 -8.71
N VAL A 418 -12.63 10.28 -9.68
CA VAL A 418 -11.69 11.18 -10.36
C VAL A 418 -11.90 12.62 -9.89
N SER A 419 -10.82 13.31 -9.56
CA SER A 419 -10.81 14.75 -9.27
C SER A 419 -9.87 15.47 -10.23
N LEU A 420 -10.42 16.41 -11.01
CA LEU A 420 -9.68 17.25 -11.94
C LEU A 420 -9.12 18.46 -11.21
N PHE A 421 -7.80 18.67 -11.34
CA PHE A 421 -7.08 19.75 -10.69
C PHE A 421 -6.70 20.83 -11.68
N PHE A 422 -7.15 22.04 -11.38
CA PHE A 422 -6.84 23.25 -12.12
C PHE A 422 -6.13 24.25 -11.21
N ARG A 423 -5.30 25.10 -11.83
CA ARG A 423 -4.60 26.15 -11.10
C ARG A 423 -4.73 27.46 -11.86
N ASP A 424 -5.30 28.45 -11.18
CA ASP A 424 -5.31 29.84 -11.64
C ASP A 424 -4.58 30.71 -10.61
N GLY A 425 -3.34 31.07 -10.94
CA GLY A 425 -2.42 31.74 -10.04
C GLY A 425 -2.18 30.98 -8.73
N ALA A 426 -2.65 31.57 -7.62
CA ALA A 426 -2.54 31.00 -6.28
C ALA A 426 -3.72 30.09 -5.88
N SER A 427 -4.81 30.10 -6.65
CA SER A 427 -6.00 29.32 -6.36
C SER A 427 -5.94 27.93 -6.99
N ILE A 428 -6.46 26.93 -6.27
CA ILE A 428 -6.63 25.55 -6.76
C ILE A 428 -8.12 25.35 -7.02
N GLY A 429 -8.46 25.05 -8.27
CA GLY A 429 -9.79 24.59 -8.66
C GLY A 429 -9.84 23.06 -8.65
N ILE A 430 -10.91 22.51 -8.11
CA ILE A 430 -11.14 21.05 -8.08
C ILE A 430 -12.53 20.81 -8.65
N GLU A 431 -12.60 19.98 -9.69
CA GLU A 431 -13.85 19.61 -10.35
C GLU A 431 -13.94 18.08 -10.50
N ARG A 432 -15.14 17.57 -10.75
CA ARG A 432 -15.34 16.20 -11.22
C ARG A 432 -15.43 16.21 -12.76
N PRO A 433 -15.03 15.12 -13.43
CA PRO A 433 -15.29 14.98 -14.86
C PRO A 433 -16.79 15.07 -15.16
N GLU A 434 -17.14 15.71 -16.28
CA GLU A 434 -18.52 15.80 -16.78
C GLU A 434 -19.00 14.49 -17.44
N VAL A 435 -18.05 13.65 -17.84
CA VAL A 435 -18.30 12.36 -18.48
C VAL A 435 -17.91 11.22 -17.55
N GLU A 436 -18.50 10.04 -17.77
CA GLU A 436 -17.99 8.83 -17.13
C GLU A 436 -16.55 8.57 -17.58
N THR A 437 -15.69 8.12 -16.67
CA THR A 437 -14.28 7.86 -16.97
C THR A 437 -14.00 6.38 -17.17
N PHE A 438 -14.68 5.49 -16.43
CA PHE A 438 -14.45 4.06 -16.53
C PHE A 438 -14.74 3.53 -17.95
N ALA A 439 -13.74 2.92 -18.58
CA ALA A 439 -13.79 2.40 -19.95
C ALA A 439 -14.15 3.43 -21.05
N GLU A 440 -13.98 4.73 -20.79
CA GLU A 440 -14.25 5.80 -21.77
C GLU A 440 -13.11 5.92 -22.80
N ASN A 441 -13.30 6.67 -23.89
CA ASN A 441 -12.30 6.96 -24.91
C ASN A 441 -11.14 7.84 -24.39
N VAL A 442 -9.89 7.42 -24.62
CA VAL A 442 -8.67 8.16 -24.20
C VAL A 442 -8.68 9.59 -24.72
N GLY A 443 -9.13 9.82 -25.96
CA GLY A 443 -9.15 11.14 -26.59
C GLY A 443 -10.17 12.07 -25.92
N LEU A 444 -11.35 11.56 -25.56
CA LEU A 444 -12.35 12.32 -24.81
C LEU A 444 -11.81 12.72 -23.44
N LEU A 445 -11.23 11.75 -22.71
CA LEU A 445 -10.62 12.00 -21.40
C LEU A 445 -9.44 12.97 -21.48
N THR A 446 -8.63 12.90 -22.54
CA THR A 446 -7.54 13.85 -22.78
C THR A 446 -8.08 15.27 -22.91
N ARG A 447 -9.17 15.47 -23.67
CA ARG A 447 -9.80 16.78 -23.80
C ARG A 447 -10.39 17.25 -22.47
N GLU A 448 -11.01 16.35 -21.73
CA GLU A 448 -11.62 16.65 -20.43
C GLU A 448 -10.59 17.01 -19.35
N ILE A 449 -9.43 16.35 -19.33
CA ILE A 449 -8.35 16.62 -18.37
C ILE A 449 -7.61 17.91 -18.74
N PHE A 450 -7.35 18.14 -20.03
CA PHE A 450 -6.45 19.20 -20.47
C PHE A 450 -7.15 20.46 -21.01
N ARG A 451 -8.49 20.50 -21.10
CA ARG A 451 -9.40 21.61 -21.55
C ARG A 451 -8.74 22.80 -22.28
N VAL A 452 -7.91 23.60 -21.59
CA VAL A 452 -7.31 24.86 -22.08
C VAL A 452 -5.99 24.72 -22.89
N GLU A 453 -5.28 23.59 -22.86
CA GLU A 453 -3.89 23.49 -23.39
C GLU A 453 -3.86 23.24 -24.89
N PHE A 454 -4.85 22.48 -25.37
CA PHE A 454 -4.99 22.20 -26.80
C PHE A 454 -5.37 23.46 -27.56
N THR A 455 -6.25 24.31 -27.04
CA THR A 455 -6.71 25.50 -27.79
C THR A 455 -5.62 26.52 -28.09
N ALA A 456 -4.51 26.54 -27.35
CA ALA A 456 -3.46 27.56 -27.46
C ALA A 456 -2.07 27.05 -27.88
N SER A 457 -1.88 25.76 -28.12
CA SER A 457 -0.54 25.20 -28.37
C SER A 457 -0.49 24.08 -29.41
N GLY A 458 0.72 23.75 -29.90
CA GLY A 458 0.95 22.63 -30.81
C GLY A 458 0.24 22.76 -32.16
N TYR A 459 -0.35 21.65 -32.63
CA TYR A 459 -1.00 21.61 -33.95
C TYR A 459 -2.26 22.49 -34.03
N HIS A 460 -2.93 22.76 -32.91
CA HIS A 460 -4.11 23.63 -32.85
C HIS A 460 -3.78 25.07 -33.24
N ALA A 461 -2.66 25.61 -32.72
CA ALA A 461 -2.19 26.95 -33.07
C ALA A 461 -1.81 27.06 -34.56
N LEU A 462 -1.15 26.02 -35.11
CA LEU A 462 -0.83 25.94 -36.53
C LEU A 462 -2.10 25.87 -37.39
N ILE A 463 -3.06 25.03 -37.02
CA ILE A 463 -4.34 24.91 -37.73
C ILE A 463 -5.11 26.23 -37.68
N SER A 464 -5.18 26.88 -36.52
CA SER A 464 -5.84 28.18 -36.37
C SER A 464 -5.18 29.28 -37.24
N ASP A 465 -3.85 29.34 -37.28
CA ASP A 465 -3.11 30.26 -38.16
C ASP A 465 -3.41 29.99 -39.65
N VAL A 466 -3.38 28.73 -40.08
CA VAL A 466 -3.70 28.34 -41.47
C VAL A 466 -5.15 28.67 -41.83
N VAL A 467 -6.10 28.39 -40.94
CA VAL A 467 -7.52 28.74 -41.12
C VAL A 467 -7.69 30.26 -41.26
N SER A 468 -7.01 31.05 -40.43
CA SER A 468 -7.09 32.52 -40.47
C SER A 468 -6.58 33.13 -41.78
N ARG A 469 -5.57 32.50 -42.42
CA ARG A 469 -4.94 32.96 -43.67
C ARG A 469 -5.57 32.38 -44.93
N SER A 470 -6.47 31.40 -44.79
CA SER A 470 -7.13 30.75 -45.93
C SER A 470 -8.41 31.50 -46.31
N ASN A 471 -8.82 31.38 -47.58
CA ASN A 471 -10.06 31.99 -48.11
C ASN A 471 -11.22 31.00 -48.20
N THR A 472 -10.94 29.69 -48.14
CA THR A 472 -11.96 28.62 -48.10
C THR A 472 -11.52 27.47 -47.19
N VAL A 473 -12.48 26.66 -46.71
CA VAL A 473 -12.21 25.41 -45.97
C VAL A 473 -11.30 24.50 -46.78
N ASP A 474 -11.59 24.34 -48.07
CA ASP A 474 -10.85 23.43 -48.94
C ASP A 474 -9.40 23.92 -49.15
N GLN A 475 -9.17 25.22 -49.22
CA GLN A 475 -7.82 25.80 -49.25
C GLN A 475 -7.08 25.55 -47.93
N ALA A 476 -7.75 25.71 -46.78
CA ALA A 476 -7.16 25.44 -45.48
C ALA A 476 -6.76 23.97 -45.35
N LEU A 477 -7.63 23.04 -45.76
CA LEU A 477 -7.34 21.61 -45.78
C LEU A 477 -6.22 21.25 -46.77
N ALA A 478 -6.25 21.82 -47.99
CA ALA A 478 -5.23 21.57 -49.01
C ALA A 478 -3.84 22.03 -48.59
N THR A 479 -3.73 23.05 -47.72
CA THR A 479 -2.45 23.54 -47.19
C THR A 479 -1.70 22.47 -46.41
N PHE A 480 -2.41 21.50 -45.82
CA PHE A 480 -1.80 20.38 -45.10
C PHE A 480 -1.56 19.14 -45.97
N GLU A 481 -1.96 19.16 -47.25
CA GLU A 481 -1.87 18.01 -48.15
C GLU A 481 -2.42 16.73 -47.49
N ASP A 482 -1.66 15.63 -47.51
CA ASP A 482 -2.01 14.37 -46.84
C ASP A 482 -1.47 14.25 -45.40
N HIS A 483 -0.92 15.32 -44.84
CA HIS A 483 -0.28 15.34 -43.52
C HIS A 483 -1.22 15.74 -42.36
N ILE A 484 -2.54 15.73 -42.59
CA ILE A 484 -3.55 16.05 -41.57
C ILE A 484 -4.47 14.87 -41.28
N GLY A 485 -4.46 14.42 -40.02
CA GLY A 485 -5.32 13.35 -39.51
C GLY A 485 -6.79 13.78 -39.35
N ALA A 486 -7.66 12.82 -39.04
CA ALA A 486 -9.10 13.04 -38.92
C ALA A 486 -9.46 14.13 -37.88
N GLU A 487 -8.78 14.15 -36.74
CA GLU A 487 -8.98 15.16 -35.70
C GLU A 487 -8.60 16.58 -36.18
N GLY A 488 -7.47 16.73 -36.85
CA GLY A 488 -7.06 18.01 -37.44
C GLY A 488 -8.04 18.48 -38.52
N ARG A 489 -8.54 17.57 -39.37
CA ARG A 489 -9.54 17.90 -40.40
C ARG A 489 -10.86 18.37 -39.77
N ALA A 490 -11.29 17.71 -38.69
CA ALA A 490 -12.48 18.13 -37.94
C ALA A 490 -12.27 19.52 -37.32
N LEU A 491 -11.09 19.77 -36.74
CA LEU A 491 -10.73 21.06 -36.17
C LEU A 491 -10.71 22.19 -37.22
N VAL A 492 -10.14 21.96 -38.40
CA VAL A 492 -10.16 22.93 -39.50
C VAL A 492 -11.60 23.33 -39.85
N ARG A 493 -12.51 22.35 -39.94
CA ARG A 493 -13.92 22.59 -40.26
C ARG A 493 -14.61 23.38 -39.14
N ALA A 494 -14.41 22.98 -37.88
CA ALA A 494 -14.99 23.67 -36.73
C ALA A 494 -14.53 25.14 -36.64
N LEU A 495 -13.22 25.38 -36.71
CA LEU A 495 -12.67 26.75 -36.67
C LEU A 495 -13.09 27.61 -37.87
N TRP A 496 -13.38 26.98 -39.01
CA TRP A 496 -13.90 27.71 -40.17
C TRP A 496 -15.38 28.08 -40.01
N GLU A 497 -16.20 27.22 -39.39
CA GLU A 497 -17.60 27.53 -39.09
C GLU A 497 -17.75 28.63 -38.03
N GLU A 498 -16.76 28.78 -37.14
CA GLU A 498 -16.72 29.83 -36.11
C GLU A 498 -16.23 31.20 -36.61
N ARG A 499 -15.74 31.29 -37.86
CA ARG A 499 -15.20 32.50 -38.49
C ARG A 499 -16.26 33.30 -39.23
#